data_AF-A0A963ZSX0-F1
#
_entry.id   AF-A0A963ZSX0-F1
#
_cell.length_a   1.000
_cell.length_b   1.000
_cell.length_c   1.000
_cell.angle_alpha   90.00
_cell.angle_beta   90.00
_cell.angle_gamma   90.00
#
_symmetry.space_group_name_H-M   'P 1'
#
loop_
_entity.id
_entity.type
_entity.pdbx_description
1 polymer ?
#
loop_
_entity_poly.entity_id
_entity_poly.type
_entity_poly.pdbx_seq_one_letter_code
_entity_poly.pdbx_strand_id
1 'polypeptide(L)'
;MSHYMKVLMPCLVLFLHSTLPNQPVFIRNGSLEDMPSSGKPPREWFFCGAVGESPPDIHPNGLFGVTKAPAHGATFVGLVVRDNGTSEAIGQQLASPLKPGVCYRMRVYACRSENYLSYSRKTRMPANYNNPVRLSVWGGNQLCYNRDLLAVSVPVDWPDWQPIDFDLCPGKAYNHLILEAAPLEDGEPYNGNVLIDFIQPLIPYDTLADRPEAEMVKMEDAKPDLGRESWETLIHRTLRSQGLRSVFEDPSGNAYHANPDWWIFFRTAVADEMAVQLNLSAGRSDLEQVIREAALEAGYPLNHLRLKKNRRKTRDPGFRWKSRQLLVVDL
;
A
#
# COMPACT_ATOMS: atom_id res chain seq x y z
N MET A 1 -36.93 -71.09 23.80
CA MET A 1 -36.52 -69.80 24.38
C MET A 1 -35.42 -69.23 23.50
N SER A 2 -35.75 -68.19 22.72
CA SER A 2 -34.93 -67.67 21.63
C SER A 2 -33.86 -66.70 22.15
N HIS A 3 -32.59 -66.93 21.77
CA HIS A 3 -31.47 -66.06 22.09
C HIS A 3 -31.41 -64.86 21.12
N TYR A 4 -31.64 -63.65 21.64
CA TYR A 4 -31.44 -62.41 20.90
C TYR A 4 -29.97 -61.97 20.97
N MET A 5 -29.23 -62.19 19.88
CA MET A 5 -27.90 -61.64 19.66
C MET A 5 -28.04 -60.21 19.12
N LYS A 6 -27.79 -59.21 19.97
CA LYS A 6 -27.77 -57.80 19.58
C LYS A 6 -26.48 -57.51 18.81
N VAL A 7 -26.57 -57.41 17.50
CA VAL A 7 -25.48 -56.93 16.63
C VAL A 7 -25.34 -55.42 16.84
N LEU A 8 -24.26 -55.02 17.50
CA LEU A 8 -23.83 -53.62 17.59
C LEU A 8 -23.22 -53.24 16.22
N MET A 9 -23.99 -52.49 15.44
CA MET A 9 -23.54 -51.88 14.19
C MET A 9 -22.63 -50.69 14.53
N PRO A 10 -21.34 -50.70 14.19
CA PRO A 10 -20.50 -49.52 14.39
C PRO A 10 -20.86 -48.50 13.31
N CYS A 11 -21.49 -47.39 13.72
CA CYS A 11 -21.58 -46.20 12.89
C CYS A 11 -20.16 -45.70 12.61
N LEU A 12 -19.61 -46.08 11.46
CA LEU A 12 -18.39 -45.54 10.88
C LEU A 12 -18.66 -44.06 10.55
N VAL A 13 -18.40 -43.16 11.50
CA VAL A 13 -18.36 -41.72 11.24
C VAL A 13 -17.12 -41.47 10.39
N LEU A 14 -17.30 -41.50 9.06
CA LEU A 14 -16.32 -40.98 8.11
C LEU A 14 -16.17 -39.49 8.39
N PHE A 15 -15.18 -39.12 9.20
CA PHE A 15 -14.64 -37.77 9.23
C PHE A 15 -14.02 -37.52 7.85
N LEU A 16 -14.86 -37.11 6.90
CA LEU A 16 -14.43 -36.36 5.72
C LEU A 16 -13.67 -35.16 6.27
N HIS A 17 -12.35 -35.27 6.28
CA HIS A 17 -11.48 -34.13 6.52
C HIS A 17 -11.63 -33.24 5.30
N SER A 18 -12.66 -32.39 5.31
CA SER A 18 -12.74 -31.28 4.38
C SER A 18 -11.54 -30.40 4.67
N THR A 19 -10.47 -30.55 3.90
CA THR A 19 -9.36 -29.61 3.89
C THR A 19 -9.94 -28.29 3.43
N LEU A 20 -10.20 -27.38 4.38
CA LEU A 20 -10.58 -26.02 4.05
C LEU A 20 -9.49 -25.46 3.13
N PRO A 21 -9.85 -24.86 1.98
CA PRO A 21 -8.86 -24.29 1.08
C PRO A 21 -8.01 -23.27 1.84
N ASN A 22 -6.71 -23.31 1.59
CA ASN A 22 -5.79 -22.33 2.19
C ASN A 22 -6.29 -20.93 1.84
N GLN A 23 -6.33 -20.05 2.83
CA GLN A 23 -6.81 -18.69 2.65
C GLN A 23 -5.66 -17.79 2.17
N PRO A 24 -5.95 -16.73 1.39
CA PRO A 24 -4.97 -15.71 1.05
C PRO A 24 -4.28 -15.12 2.28
N VAL A 25 -2.98 -14.86 2.17
CA VAL A 25 -2.24 -14.10 3.19
C VAL A 25 -2.20 -12.64 2.76
N PHE A 26 -2.93 -11.80 3.47
CA PHE A 26 -2.99 -10.37 3.18
C PHE A 26 -1.69 -9.66 3.57
N ILE A 27 -1.24 -8.78 2.68
CA ILE A 27 -0.15 -7.84 2.91
C ILE A 27 -0.74 -6.55 3.46
N ARG A 28 -0.21 -6.09 4.60
CA ARG A 28 -0.61 -4.80 5.15
C ARG A 28 0.09 -3.70 4.39
N ASN A 29 -0.65 -2.65 4.04
CA ASN A 29 -0.14 -1.53 3.27
C ASN A 29 0.58 -2.02 2.00
N GLY A 30 -0.08 -2.90 1.23
CA GLY A 30 0.48 -3.47 0.02
C GLY A 30 0.71 -2.43 -1.08
N SER A 31 -0.01 -1.31 -1.03
CA SER A 31 0.19 -0.15 -1.91
C SER A 31 1.28 0.79 -1.41
N LEU A 32 1.96 0.48 -0.29
CA LEU A 32 3.10 1.25 0.23
C LEU A 32 2.78 2.74 0.47
N GLU A 33 1.57 2.99 0.95
CA GLU A 33 1.00 4.30 1.17
C GLU A 33 1.49 4.89 2.49
N ASP A 34 2.12 6.07 2.42
CA ASP A 34 2.47 6.90 3.56
C ASP A 34 2.80 8.32 3.07
N MET A 35 3.14 9.23 3.97
CA MET A 35 3.66 10.55 3.59
C MET A 35 4.96 10.42 2.80
N PRO A 36 5.05 11.00 1.59
CA PRO A 36 6.30 11.05 0.84
C PRO A 36 7.42 11.64 1.69
N SER A 37 8.53 10.91 1.78
CA SER A 37 9.66 11.29 2.61
C SER A 37 10.90 10.50 2.20
N SER A 38 12.07 10.99 2.60
CA SER A 38 13.34 10.29 2.40
C SER A 38 13.80 9.57 3.66
N GLY A 39 14.44 8.41 3.52
CA GLY A 39 15.10 7.73 4.63
C GLY A 39 14.14 7.15 5.67
N LYS A 40 12.94 6.72 5.26
CA LYS A 40 11.93 6.13 6.13
C LYS A 40 11.07 5.13 5.36
N PRO A 41 10.91 3.88 5.84
CA PRO A 41 9.96 2.94 5.25
C PRO A 41 8.50 3.38 5.52
N PRO A 42 7.54 2.99 4.66
CA PRO A 42 6.13 3.29 4.88
C PRO A 42 5.59 2.55 6.10
N ARG A 43 4.47 3.02 6.67
CA ARG A 43 3.79 2.34 7.78
C ARG A 43 3.53 0.87 7.48
N GLU A 44 3.54 0.05 8.54
CA GLU A 44 3.46 -1.42 8.50
C GLU A 44 4.70 -2.12 7.89
N TRP A 45 5.65 -1.37 7.32
CA TRP A 45 6.92 -1.89 6.82
C TRP A 45 8.09 -1.41 7.66
N PHE A 46 9.05 -2.31 7.89
CA PHE A 46 10.27 -2.04 8.64
C PHE A 46 11.48 -2.05 7.73
N PHE A 47 12.46 -1.22 8.05
CA PHE A 47 13.74 -1.24 7.36
C PHE A 47 14.52 -2.51 7.73
N CYS A 48 14.87 -3.30 6.72
CA CYS A 48 15.62 -4.54 6.82
C CYS A 48 16.95 -4.49 6.04
N GLY A 49 17.40 -3.31 5.63
CA GLY A 49 18.68 -3.14 4.94
C GLY A 49 19.89 -3.21 5.89
N ALA A 50 21.08 -3.00 5.33
CA ALA A 50 22.33 -3.09 6.07
C ALA A 50 22.39 -2.06 7.23
N VAL A 51 22.94 -2.48 8.37
CA VAL A 51 23.16 -1.60 9.53
C VAL A 51 24.10 -0.46 9.14
N GLY A 52 23.70 0.77 9.45
CA GLY A 52 24.46 1.98 9.12
C GLY A 52 24.17 2.57 7.74
N GLU A 53 23.34 1.91 6.92
CA GLU A 53 22.82 2.47 5.69
C GLU A 53 21.51 3.24 5.89
N SER A 54 21.15 4.06 4.91
CA SER A 54 19.87 4.77 4.93
C SER A 54 18.72 3.79 4.69
N PRO A 55 17.56 4.01 5.34
CA PRO A 55 16.32 3.38 4.91
C PRO A 55 15.89 3.86 3.52
N PRO A 56 14.98 3.14 2.87
CA PRO A 56 14.48 3.52 1.55
C PRO A 56 13.59 4.76 1.61
N ASP A 57 13.33 5.31 0.42
CA ASP A 57 12.53 6.51 0.22
C ASP A 57 11.09 6.16 -0.18
N ILE A 58 10.13 6.96 0.32
CA ILE A 58 8.74 6.95 -0.10
C ILE A 58 8.56 8.07 -1.12
N HIS A 59 8.22 7.72 -2.34
CA HIS A 59 8.06 8.62 -3.48
C HIS A 59 6.57 8.76 -3.85
N PRO A 60 6.17 9.82 -4.59
CA PRO A 60 6.98 10.95 -5.06
C PRO A 60 7.23 11.98 -3.95
N ASN A 61 8.49 12.25 -3.62
CA ASN A 61 8.88 13.22 -2.57
C ASN A 61 9.60 14.47 -3.13
N GLY A 62 9.75 14.57 -4.45
CA GLY A 62 10.46 15.68 -5.11
C GLY A 62 11.99 15.68 -4.93
N LEU A 63 12.56 14.61 -4.37
CA LEU A 63 13.99 14.45 -4.12
C LEU A 63 14.62 13.43 -5.07
N PHE A 64 15.94 13.43 -5.14
CA PHE A 64 16.76 12.43 -5.84
C PHE A 64 16.49 12.27 -7.34
N GLY A 65 15.71 13.16 -7.96
CA GLY A 65 15.41 13.13 -9.39
C GLY A 65 14.44 12.02 -9.82
N VAL A 66 13.78 11.34 -8.87
CA VAL A 66 12.75 10.33 -9.18
C VAL A 66 11.43 11.04 -9.48
N THR A 67 10.94 10.88 -10.71
CA THR A 67 9.73 11.56 -11.23
C THR A 67 8.61 10.60 -11.61
N LYS A 68 8.77 9.31 -11.28
CA LYS A 68 7.78 8.27 -11.56
C LYS A 68 6.47 8.58 -10.82
N ALA A 69 5.33 8.47 -11.52
CA ALA A 69 4.02 8.48 -10.87
C ALA A 69 3.77 7.10 -10.22
N PRO A 70 3.05 7.03 -9.08
CA PRO A 70 2.68 5.75 -8.45
C PRO A 70 1.96 4.81 -9.43
N ALA A 71 2.15 3.50 -9.25
CA ALA A 71 1.40 2.49 -9.99
C ALA A 71 -0.03 2.41 -9.46
N HIS A 72 -0.17 2.51 -8.14
CA HIS A 72 -1.44 2.44 -7.43
C HIS A 72 -1.41 3.40 -6.24
N GLY A 73 -2.54 4.01 -5.90
CA GLY A 73 -2.60 4.97 -4.81
C GLY A 73 -1.76 6.24 -5.05
N ALA A 74 -1.12 6.72 -3.99
CA ALA A 74 -0.45 8.00 -3.90
C ALA A 74 1.07 7.90 -3.80
N THR A 75 1.59 6.79 -3.28
CA THR A 75 3.02 6.65 -3.04
C THR A 75 3.54 5.26 -3.35
N PHE A 76 4.85 5.17 -3.54
CA PHE A 76 5.56 3.92 -3.79
C PHE A 76 6.93 3.98 -3.13
N VAL A 77 7.65 2.86 -3.07
CA VAL A 77 8.97 2.80 -2.44
C VAL A 77 10.05 2.59 -3.49
N GLY A 78 11.16 3.33 -3.36
CA GLY A 78 12.40 3.08 -4.08
C GLY A 78 13.40 2.34 -3.20
N LEU A 79 13.85 1.17 -3.65
CA LEU A 79 14.93 0.40 -3.01
C LEU A 79 16.20 0.49 -3.86
N VAL A 80 17.36 0.64 -3.22
CA VAL A 80 18.65 0.70 -3.92
C VAL A 80 19.64 -0.40 -3.53
N VAL A 81 20.51 -0.76 -4.48
CA VAL A 81 21.80 -1.41 -4.22
C VAL A 81 22.91 -0.38 -4.37
N ARG A 82 23.99 -0.53 -3.59
CA ARG A 82 25.06 0.46 -3.50
C ARG A 82 26.40 -0.10 -3.93
N ASP A 83 27.27 0.80 -4.36
CA ASP A 83 28.64 0.50 -4.75
C ASP A 83 29.57 0.04 -3.61
N ASN A 84 29.10 -0.02 -2.36
CA ASN A 84 29.78 -0.69 -1.25
C ASN A 84 29.26 -2.11 -0.96
N GLY A 85 28.37 -2.64 -1.80
CA GLY A 85 27.84 -4.01 -1.66
C GLY A 85 26.64 -4.11 -0.70
N THR A 86 26.09 -2.99 -0.26
CA THR A 86 24.89 -2.97 0.58
C THR A 86 23.62 -2.83 -0.25
N SER A 87 22.53 -3.36 0.30
CA SER A 87 21.18 -3.30 -0.28
C SER A 87 20.18 -2.74 0.71
N GLU A 88 19.15 -2.09 0.19
CA GLU A 88 17.94 -1.77 0.94
C GLU A 88 16.93 -2.91 0.86
N ALA A 89 16.24 -3.10 1.98
CA ALA A 89 15.15 -4.03 2.10
C ALA A 89 14.08 -3.47 3.03
N ILE A 90 12.84 -3.89 2.80
CA ILE A 90 11.71 -3.66 3.70
C ILE A 90 11.08 -5.00 4.07
N GLY A 91 10.58 -5.12 5.30
CA GLY A 91 9.90 -6.32 5.73
C GLY A 91 8.74 -6.05 6.67
N GLN A 92 7.80 -6.99 6.74
CA GLN A 92 6.68 -6.93 7.67
C GLN A 92 6.36 -8.30 8.27
N GLN A 93 5.68 -8.29 9.41
CA GLN A 93 5.08 -9.48 9.98
C GLN A 93 3.78 -9.80 9.23
N LEU A 94 3.61 -11.04 8.81
CA LEU A 94 2.40 -11.52 8.14
C LEU A 94 1.27 -11.75 9.15
N ALA A 95 0.03 -11.49 8.73
CA ALA A 95 -1.16 -11.77 9.54
C ALA A 95 -1.34 -13.29 9.82
N SER A 96 -0.89 -14.12 8.88
CA SER A 96 -0.82 -15.57 9.00
C SER A 96 0.49 -16.07 8.39
N PRO A 97 1.15 -17.08 8.99
CA PRO A 97 2.41 -17.58 8.47
C PRO A 97 2.24 -18.29 7.13
N LEU A 98 3.24 -18.17 6.26
CA LEU A 98 3.40 -19.05 5.10
C LEU A 98 3.64 -20.46 5.61
N LYS A 99 2.85 -21.41 5.14
CA LYS A 99 2.89 -22.80 5.60
C LYS A 99 3.87 -23.63 4.76
N PRO A 100 4.66 -24.52 5.39
CA PRO A 100 5.51 -25.44 4.64
C PRO A 100 4.69 -26.33 3.72
N GLY A 101 5.20 -26.58 2.52
CA GLY A 101 4.56 -27.46 1.54
C GLY A 101 3.35 -26.87 0.82
N VAL A 102 3.04 -25.59 1.04
CA VAL A 102 2.02 -24.82 0.28
C VAL A 102 2.75 -23.75 -0.51
N CYS A 103 2.54 -23.66 -1.82
CA CYS A 103 3.09 -22.57 -2.62
C CYS A 103 2.13 -21.37 -2.62
N TYR A 104 2.68 -20.17 -2.77
CA TYR A 104 1.91 -18.93 -2.80
C TYR A 104 2.33 -18.09 -4.01
N ARG A 105 1.35 -17.59 -4.78
CA ARG A 105 1.60 -16.60 -5.82
C ARG A 105 1.53 -15.21 -5.19
N MET A 106 2.54 -14.38 -5.46
CA MET A 106 2.59 -12.98 -5.03
C MET A 106 2.88 -12.09 -6.23
N ARG A 107 2.10 -11.03 -6.43
CA ARG A 107 2.38 -10.00 -7.45
C ARG A 107 2.86 -8.72 -6.82
N VAL A 108 3.90 -8.15 -7.41
CA VAL A 108 4.43 -6.83 -7.10
C VAL A 108 4.56 -6.08 -8.40
N TYR A 109 4.13 -4.82 -8.45
CA TYR A 109 4.44 -3.95 -9.57
C TYR A 109 5.81 -3.34 -9.33
N ALA A 110 6.69 -3.44 -10.33
CA ALA A 110 8.03 -2.91 -10.25
C ALA A 110 8.39 -2.15 -11.51
N CYS A 111 9.29 -1.19 -11.39
CA CYS A 111 9.98 -0.56 -12.51
C CYS A 111 11.34 -0.02 -12.05
N ARG A 112 12.11 0.54 -12.98
CA ARG A 112 13.37 1.21 -12.70
C ARG A 112 13.25 2.71 -13.00
N SER A 113 13.79 3.54 -12.10
CA SER A 113 13.99 4.95 -12.40
C SER A 113 15.27 5.16 -13.20
N GLU A 114 15.22 5.95 -14.27
CA GLU A 114 16.41 6.37 -15.02
C GLU A 114 17.27 7.37 -14.23
N ASN A 115 16.64 8.11 -13.32
CA ASN A 115 17.28 9.06 -12.43
C ASN A 115 16.95 8.71 -10.98
N TYR A 116 17.98 8.38 -10.23
CA TYR A 116 17.93 8.23 -8.78
C TYR A 116 19.28 8.69 -8.23
N LEU A 117 19.41 9.99 -8.03
CA LEU A 117 20.63 10.67 -7.66
C LEU A 117 20.85 10.59 -6.15
N SER A 118 21.97 10.03 -5.72
CA SER A 118 22.37 10.02 -4.31
C SER A 118 23.90 10.06 -4.20
N TYR A 119 24.47 9.86 -3.02
CA TYR A 119 25.92 9.84 -2.82
C TYR A 119 26.48 8.43 -2.87
N SER A 120 27.44 8.20 -3.76
CA SER A 120 28.25 6.99 -3.80
C SER A 120 28.90 6.72 -2.44
N ARG A 121 28.86 5.46 -1.97
CA ARG A 121 29.48 5.06 -0.71
C ARG A 121 31.00 4.90 -0.86
N LYS A 122 31.47 4.49 -2.04
CA LYS A 122 32.90 4.42 -2.37
C LYS A 122 33.55 5.80 -2.52
N THR A 123 32.95 6.71 -3.29
CA THR A 123 33.60 7.97 -3.68
C THR A 123 33.14 9.20 -2.89
N ARG A 124 32.00 9.11 -2.19
CA ARG A 124 31.33 10.23 -1.50
C ARG A 124 30.95 11.40 -2.43
N MET A 125 30.89 11.16 -3.73
CA MET A 125 30.41 12.12 -4.72
C MET A 125 28.98 11.77 -5.17
N PRO A 126 28.24 12.75 -5.72
CA PRO A 126 26.95 12.46 -6.36
C PRO A 126 27.11 11.39 -7.45
N ALA A 127 26.21 10.41 -7.43
CA ALA A 127 26.15 9.30 -8.37
C ALA A 127 24.69 8.98 -8.70
N ASN A 128 24.46 8.48 -9.91
CA ASN A 128 23.14 8.01 -10.31
C ASN A 128 23.02 6.50 -10.03
N TYR A 129 21.96 6.10 -9.35
CA TYR A 129 21.66 4.72 -8.98
C TYR A 129 20.78 4.08 -10.06
N ASN A 130 21.18 4.18 -11.33
CA ASN A 130 20.31 3.86 -12.46
C ASN A 130 20.55 2.50 -13.11
N ASN A 131 21.47 1.68 -12.59
CA ASN A 131 21.66 0.33 -13.11
C ASN A 131 20.50 -0.59 -12.68
N PRO A 132 20.14 -1.58 -13.53
CA PRO A 132 19.12 -2.57 -13.20
C PRO A 132 19.53 -3.45 -12.02
N VAL A 133 18.53 -3.86 -11.25
CA VAL A 133 18.66 -4.76 -10.09
C VAL A 133 17.57 -5.83 -10.16
N ARG A 134 17.65 -6.83 -9.29
CA ARG A 134 16.58 -7.81 -9.07
C ARG A 134 15.81 -7.45 -7.79
N LEU A 135 14.60 -7.96 -7.66
CA LEU A 135 13.83 -7.95 -6.43
C LEU A 135 13.84 -9.36 -5.83
N SER A 136 14.40 -9.50 -4.64
CA SER A 136 14.42 -10.74 -3.87
C SER A 136 13.29 -10.75 -2.85
N VAL A 137 12.66 -11.91 -2.69
CA VAL A 137 11.60 -12.16 -1.73
C VAL A 137 12.07 -13.21 -0.73
N TRP A 138 12.08 -12.84 0.55
CA TRP A 138 12.53 -13.72 1.63
C TRP A 138 11.40 -14.02 2.61
N GLY A 139 11.38 -15.26 3.10
CA GLY A 139 10.58 -15.67 4.24
C GLY A 139 11.42 -15.65 5.51
N GLY A 140 10.96 -15.01 6.56
CA GLY A 140 11.67 -14.90 7.84
C GLY A 140 10.89 -15.45 9.03
N ASN A 141 11.61 -15.86 10.08
CA ASN A 141 11.03 -16.22 11.39
C ASN A 141 11.21 -15.14 12.45
N GLN A 142 12.03 -14.13 12.16
CA GLN A 142 12.18 -12.90 12.91
C GLN A 142 12.19 -11.73 11.93
N LEU A 143 11.73 -10.56 12.35
CA LEU A 143 11.74 -9.39 11.49
C LEU A 143 13.17 -9.09 11.02
N CYS A 144 13.39 -9.09 9.70
CA CYS A 144 14.69 -8.90 9.03
C CYS A 144 15.75 -10.00 9.22
N TYR A 145 15.52 -11.01 10.07
CA TYR A 145 16.50 -12.06 10.41
C TYR A 145 15.92 -13.47 10.28
N ASN A 146 16.78 -14.49 10.42
CA ASN A 146 16.41 -15.92 10.30
C ASN A 146 15.54 -16.17 9.06
N ARG A 147 16.08 -15.78 7.91
CA ARG A 147 15.38 -15.71 6.63
C ARG A 147 16.00 -16.63 5.60
N ASP A 148 15.15 -17.22 4.77
CA ASP A 148 15.58 -17.98 3.60
C ASP A 148 15.00 -17.32 2.34
N LEU A 149 15.77 -17.39 1.25
CA LEU A 149 15.36 -16.86 -0.03
C LEU A 149 14.25 -17.72 -0.60
N LEU A 150 13.12 -17.12 -0.94
CA LEU A 150 11.97 -17.82 -1.51
C LEU A 150 11.87 -17.64 -3.01
N ALA A 151 12.18 -16.43 -3.51
CA ALA A 151 12.20 -16.15 -4.94
C ALA A 151 13.06 -14.92 -5.26
N VAL A 152 13.48 -14.81 -6.52
CA VAL A 152 14.20 -13.65 -7.07
C VAL A 152 13.63 -13.34 -8.45
N SER A 153 13.45 -12.07 -8.75
CA SER A 153 12.97 -11.65 -10.06
C SER A 153 14.06 -11.77 -11.14
N VAL A 154 13.65 -11.68 -12.40
CA VAL A 154 14.53 -11.25 -13.49
C VAL A 154 15.02 -9.80 -13.23
N PRO A 155 16.09 -9.33 -13.91
CA PRO A 155 16.52 -7.94 -13.82
C PRO A 155 15.37 -6.97 -14.17
N VAL A 156 15.10 -6.02 -13.29
CA VAL A 156 14.13 -4.94 -13.49
C VAL A 156 14.84 -3.80 -14.22
N ASP A 157 14.72 -3.78 -15.55
CA ASP A 157 15.35 -2.77 -16.41
C ASP A 157 14.34 -1.91 -17.19
N TRP A 158 13.05 -2.14 -16.97
CA TRP A 158 11.98 -1.43 -17.66
C TRP A 158 11.60 -0.14 -16.92
N PRO A 159 11.32 0.96 -17.66
CA PRO A 159 10.94 2.22 -17.06
C PRO A 159 9.48 2.21 -16.57
N ASP A 160 8.58 1.50 -17.23
CA ASP A 160 7.14 1.54 -16.91
C ASP A 160 6.75 0.47 -15.90
N TRP A 161 5.73 0.71 -15.07
CA TRP A 161 5.25 -0.29 -14.11
C TRP A 161 4.85 -1.60 -14.81
N GLN A 162 5.52 -2.69 -14.44
CA GLN A 162 5.19 -4.03 -14.89
C GLN A 162 4.92 -4.95 -13.69
N PRO A 163 3.94 -5.85 -13.78
CA PRO A 163 3.73 -6.87 -12.76
C PRO A 163 4.85 -7.91 -12.80
N ILE A 164 5.38 -8.26 -11.64
CA ILE A 164 6.22 -9.43 -11.42
C ILE A 164 5.43 -10.42 -10.56
N ASP A 165 5.29 -11.64 -11.05
CA ASP A 165 4.68 -12.74 -10.31
C ASP A 165 5.74 -13.66 -9.73
N PHE A 166 5.76 -13.79 -8.41
CA PHE A 166 6.62 -14.70 -7.66
C PHE A 166 5.85 -15.93 -7.23
N ASP A 167 6.50 -17.08 -7.32
CA ASP A 167 6.04 -18.34 -6.75
C ASP A 167 6.88 -18.65 -5.50
N LEU A 168 6.26 -18.54 -4.33
CA LEU A 168 6.90 -18.75 -3.05
C LEU A 168 6.53 -20.13 -2.52
N CYS A 169 7.46 -21.07 -2.58
CA CYS A 169 7.26 -22.45 -2.09
C CYS A 169 8.09 -22.71 -0.81
N PRO A 170 7.63 -22.25 0.36
CA PRO A 170 8.34 -22.39 1.61
C PRO A 170 8.56 -23.85 2.03
N GLY A 171 9.82 -24.20 2.35
CA GLY A 171 10.18 -25.49 2.97
C GLY A 171 9.93 -25.55 4.49
N LYS A 172 9.75 -24.41 5.15
CA LYS A 172 9.43 -24.27 6.58
C LYS A 172 8.43 -23.12 6.78
N ALA A 173 7.81 -23.04 7.96
CA ALA A 173 6.86 -21.96 8.23
C ALA A 173 7.58 -20.60 8.36
N TYR A 174 7.04 -19.54 7.76
CA TYR A 174 7.55 -18.17 7.89
C TYR A 174 6.47 -17.21 8.33
N ASN A 175 6.75 -16.36 9.31
CA ASN A 175 5.82 -15.35 9.82
C ASN A 175 6.18 -13.93 9.39
N HIS A 176 7.27 -13.75 8.63
CA HIS A 176 7.68 -12.47 8.06
C HIS A 176 7.93 -12.61 6.57
N LEU A 177 7.68 -11.53 5.84
CA LEU A 177 8.04 -11.34 4.44
C LEU A 177 9.00 -10.17 4.33
N ILE A 178 10.07 -10.32 3.54
CA ILE A 178 11.04 -9.26 3.28
C ILE A 178 11.23 -9.12 1.76
N LEU A 179 11.19 -7.89 1.27
CA LEU A 179 11.49 -7.50 -0.09
C LEU A 179 12.82 -6.74 -0.11
N GLU A 180 13.76 -7.17 -0.94
CA GLU A 180 15.13 -6.65 -0.96
C GLU A 180 15.59 -6.38 -2.40
N ALA A 181 16.23 -5.24 -2.63
CA ALA A 181 16.95 -5.00 -3.87
C ALA A 181 18.21 -5.88 -3.91
N ALA A 182 18.38 -6.67 -4.97
CA ALA A 182 19.49 -7.58 -5.13
C ALA A 182 20.31 -7.25 -6.38
N PRO A 183 21.65 -7.30 -6.31
CA PRO A 183 22.50 -7.11 -7.49
C PRO A 183 22.24 -8.21 -8.54
N LEU A 184 22.56 -7.94 -9.81
CA LEU A 184 22.35 -8.91 -10.89
C LEU A 184 23.19 -10.18 -10.74
N GLU A 185 24.45 -10.02 -10.34
CA GLU A 185 25.43 -11.09 -10.23
C GLU A 185 26.36 -10.84 -9.04
N ASP A 186 27.08 -11.89 -8.62
CA ASP A 186 28.17 -11.79 -7.66
C ASP A 186 29.39 -11.14 -8.35
N GLY A 187 29.36 -9.82 -8.46
CA GLY A 187 30.38 -9.02 -9.12
C GLY A 187 30.74 -7.77 -8.33
N GLU A 188 31.40 -6.83 -9.00
CA GLU A 188 31.73 -5.54 -8.40
C GLU A 188 30.44 -4.81 -7.99
N PRO A 189 30.32 -4.37 -6.72
CA PRO A 189 29.17 -3.62 -6.30
C PRO A 189 29.01 -2.31 -7.08
N TYR A 190 27.76 -2.01 -7.41
CA TYR A 190 27.36 -0.87 -8.23
C TYR A 190 26.14 -0.15 -7.64
N ASN A 191 25.81 1.02 -8.19
CA ASN A 191 24.64 1.79 -7.77
C ASN A 191 23.46 1.49 -8.70
N GLY A 192 22.36 0.95 -8.16
CA GLY A 192 21.17 0.58 -8.93
C GLY A 192 19.88 0.74 -8.11
N ASN A 193 18.73 0.75 -8.78
CA ASN A 193 17.43 0.92 -8.12
C ASN A 193 16.34 0.00 -8.67
N VAL A 194 15.37 -0.28 -7.81
CA VAL A 194 14.06 -0.78 -8.18
C VAL A 194 13.00 0.01 -7.43
N LEU A 195 11.99 0.47 -8.15
CA LEU A 195 10.78 1.05 -7.58
C LEU A 195 9.75 -0.08 -7.46
N ILE A 196 9.07 -0.17 -6.32
CA ILE A 196 8.04 -1.17 -6.06
C ILE A 196 6.76 -0.51 -5.58
N ASP A 197 5.63 -1.09 -5.97
CA ASP A 197 4.28 -0.66 -5.63
C ASP A 197 3.30 -1.84 -5.77
N PHE A 198 2.08 -1.68 -5.25
CA PHE A 198 0.93 -2.54 -5.45
C PHE A 198 1.22 -4.04 -5.24
N ILE A 199 1.72 -4.35 -4.05
CA ILE A 199 1.96 -5.71 -3.56
C ILE A 199 0.60 -6.33 -3.21
N GLN A 200 0.23 -7.37 -3.95
CA GLN A 200 -1.04 -8.08 -3.75
C GLN A 200 -0.95 -9.13 -2.62
N PRO A 201 -2.11 -9.56 -2.08
CA PRO A 201 -2.16 -10.71 -1.18
C PRO A 201 -1.52 -11.94 -1.80
N LEU A 202 -0.93 -12.77 -0.96
CA LEU A 202 -0.36 -14.04 -1.37
C LEU A 202 -1.46 -15.08 -1.52
N ILE A 203 -1.67 -15.56 -2.74
CA ILE A 203 -2.72 -16.53 -3.05
C ILE A 203 -2.13 -17.94 -3.00
N PRO A 204 -2.57 -18.81 -2.08
CA PRO A 204 -2.05 -20.16 -1.99
C PRO A 204 -2.54 -21.04 -3.15
N TYR A 205 -1.68 -21.95 -3.59
CA TYR A 205 -2.03 -22.97 -4.58
C TYR A 205 -1.26 -24.28 -4.32
N ASP A 206 -1.85 -25.40 -4.72
CA ASP A 206 -1.31 -26.74 -4.42
C ASP A 206 -0.37 -27.26 -5.51
N THR A 207 -0.71 -27.04 -6.79
CA THR A 207 0.15 -27.43 -7.92
C THR A 207 0.30 -26.29 -8.92
N LEU A 208 1.38 -26.31 -9.72
CA LEU A 208 1.55 -25.32 -10.80
C LEU A 208 0.40 -25.32 -11.81
N ALA A 209 -0.31 -26.43 -11.97
CA ALA A 209 -1.49 -26.51 -12.84
C ALA A 209 -2.69 -25.76 -12.23
N ASP A 210 -2.75 -25.66 -10.89
CA ASP A 210 -3.78 -24.94 -10.15
C ASP A 210 -3.37 -23.49 -9.84
N ARG A 211 -2.24 -23.03 -10.39
CA ARG A 211 -1.71 -21.69 -10.14
C ARG A 211 -2.74 -20.63 -10.59
N PRO A 212 -3.18 -19.73 -9.70
CA PRO A 212 -4.21 -18.76 -10.02
C PRO A 212 -3.64 -17.68 -10.95
N GLU A 213 -4.04 -17.70 -12.22
CA GLU A 213 -3.78 -16.60 -13.17
C GLU A 213 -4.87 -15.52 -13.07
N ALA A 214 -6.12 -15.93 -12.80
CA ALA A 214 -7.32 -15.11 -12.91
C ALA A 214 -7.77 -14.45 -11.59
N GLU A 215 -7.24 -14.87 -10.43
CA GLU A 215 -7.66 -14.33 -9.12
C GLU A 215 -6.89 -13.07 -8.70
N MET A 216 -5.82 -12.72 -9.42
CA MET A 216 -5.03 -11.53 -9.13
C MET A 216 -5.77 -10.28 -9.61
N VAL A 217 -6.00 -9.33 -8.70
CA VAL A 217 -6.75 -8.11 -8.99
C VAL A 217 -5.98 -7.28 -10.01
N LYS A 218 -6.63 -6.77 -11.05
CA LYS A 218 -5.97 -5.82 -11.94
C LYS A 218 -5.76 -4.49 -11.22
N MET A 219 -4.62 -3.85 -11.45
CA MET A 219 -4.28 -2.58 -10.80
C MET A 219 -5.34 -1.49 -10.99
N GLU A 220 -5.98 -1.44 -12.15
CA GLU A 220 -7.07 -0.51 -12.47
C GLU A 220 -8.37 -0.73 -11.67
N ASP A 221 -8.57 -1.94 -11.13
CA ASP A 221 -9.78 -2.33 -10.40
C ASP A 221 -9.58 -2.27 -8.87
N ALA A 222 -8.35 -2.09 -8.40
CA ALA A 222 -8.02 -2.11 -6.98
C ALA A 222 -8.27 -0.75 -6.29
N LYS A 223 -8.68 -0.80 -5.01
CA LYS A 223 -8.74 0.38 -4.14
C LYS A 223 -7.42 0.51 -3.37
N PRO A 224 -6.85 1.73 -3.23
CA PRO A 224 -5.62 1.95 -2.44
C PRO A 224 -5.79 1.58 -0.97
N ASP A 225 -4.84 0.78 -0.46
CA ASP A 225 -4.74 0.43 0.96
C ASP A 225 -3.89 1.47 1.70
N LEU A 226 -4.56 2.40 2.39
CA LEU A 226 -3.91 3.51 3.10
C LEU A 226 -3.36 3.19 4.51
N GLY A 227 -3.48 1.95 4.96
CA GLY A 227 -3.17 1.59 6.34
C GLY A 227 -4.15 2.17 7.38
N ARG A 228 -3.85 1.97 8.67
CA ARG A 228 -4.75 2.23 9.81
C ARG A 228 -5.01 3.71 10.13
N GLU A 229 -4.25 4.66 9.60
CA GLU A 229 -4.63 6.07 9.66
C GLU A 229 -5.54 6.37 8.48
N SER A 230 -6.82 6.65 8.77
CA SER A 230 -7.83 6.99 7.77
C SER A 230 -7.35 8.12 6.85
N TRP A 231 -7.77 8.10 5.58
CA TRP A 231 -7.64 9.20 4.60
C TRP A 231 -7.89 10.60 5.20
N GLU A 232 -8.72 10.67 6.23
CA GLU A 232 -9.00 11.86 7.03
C GLU A 232 -7.72 12.49 7.55
N THR A 233 -6.77 11.71 8.09
CA THR A 233 -5.53 12.24 8.67
C THR A 233 -4.61 12.85 7.61
N LEU A 234 -4.54 12.24 6.43
CA LEU A 234 -3.74 12.74 5.31
C LEU A 234 -4.34 14.04 4.74
N ILE A 235 -5.64 14.03 4.46
CA ILE A 235 -6.38 15.22 4.00
C ILE A 235 -6.31 16.34 5.05
N HIS A 236 -6.49 16.03 6.34
CA HIS A 236 -6.38 17.00 7.43
C HIS A 236 -5.00 17.64 7.49
N ARG A 237 -3.92 16.88 7.24
CA ARG A 237 -2.56 17.40 7.27
C ARG A 237 -2.26 18.28 6.05
N THR A 238 -2.70 17.87 4.86
CA THR A 238 -2.57 18.65 3.61
C THR A 238 -3.37 19.95 3.67
N LEU A 239 -4.60 19.92 4.19
CA LEU A 239 -5.38 21.14 4.37
C LEU A 239 -4.74 22.10 5.40
N ARG A 240 -4.13 21.57 6.47
CA ARG A 240 -3.35 22.38 7.43
C ARG A 240 -2.13 23.03 6.80
N SER A 241 -1.36 22.32 5.96
CA SER A 241 -0.20 22.91 5.27
C SER A 241 -0.60 24.01 4.29
N GLN A 242 -1.81 23.96 3.74
CA GLN A 242 -2.42 25.00 2.91
C GLN A 242 -3.08 26.13 3.74
N GLY A 243 -2.89 26.15 5.07
CA GLY A 243 -3.32 27.23 5.95
C GLY A 243 -4.75 27.11 6.52
N LEU A 244 -5.45 26.00 6.30
CA LEU A 244 -6.79 25.76 6.86
C LEU A 244 -6.68 25.18 8.28
N ARG A 245 -7.20 25.90 9.28
CA ARG A 245 -7.11 25.50 10.71
C ARG A 245 -8.38 24.74 11.16
N SER A 246 -8.17 23.73 12.01
CA SER A 246 -9.23 23.08 12.80
C SER A 246 -9.74 24.01 13.90
N VAL A 247 -11.05 24.04 14.15
CA VAL A 247 -11.67 24.95 15.14
C VAL A 247 -12.20 24.24 16.39
N PHE A 248 -12.51 22.93 16.35
CA PHE A 248 -12.67 22.13 17.57
C PHE A 248 -12.69 20.61 17.30
N GLU A 249 -12.43 19.81 18.34
CA GLU A 249 -12.69 18.37 18.40
C GLU A 249 -13.80 18.10 19.42
N ASP A 250 -14.75 17.20 19.12
CA ASP A 250 -15.75 16.78 20.10
C ASP A 250 -15.27 15.58 20.95
N PRO A 251 -15.95 15.25 22.07
CA PRO A 251 -15.55 14.14 22.94
C PRO A 251 -15.62 12.75 22.31
N SER A 252 -16.19 12.62 21.11
CA SER A 252 -16.23 11.39 20.32
C SER A 252 -15.07 11.29 19.32
N GLY A 253 -14.15 12.27 19.31
CA GLY A 253 -12.98 12.31 18.45
C GLY A 253 -13.22 12.92 17.07
N ASN A 254 -14.37 13.56 16.82
CA ASN A 254 -14.66 14.18 15.53
C ASN A 254 -14.00 15.56 15.44
N ALA A 255 -13.29 15.83 14.34
CA ALA A 255 -12.65 17.13 14.08
C ALA A 255 -13.49 18.03 13.17
N TYR A 256 -13.69 19.28 13.58
CA TYR A 256 -14.48 20.28 12.87
C TYR A 256 -13.59 21.44 12.40
N HIS A 257 -13.73 21.86 11.14
CA HIS A 257 -12.89 22.88 10.52
C HIS A 257 -13.68 24.15 10.26
N ALA A 258 -13.09 25.31 10.59
CA ALA A 258 -13.58 26.60 10.14
C ALA A 258 -12.41 27.53 9.84
N ASN A 259 -12.46 28.15 8.67
CA ASN A 259 -11.73 29.40 8.41
C ASN A 259 -12.64 30.53 8.93
N PRO A 260 -12.16 31.62 9.57
CA PRO A 260 -12.99 32.73 10.05
C PRO A 260 -14.04 33.28 9.06
N ASP A 261 -13.91 33.00 7.76
CA ASP A 261 -14.88 33.41 6.74
C ASP A 261 -15.90 32.31 6.31
N TRP A 262 -15.71 31.02 6.67
CA TRP A 262 -16.44 29.87 6.09
C TRP A 262 -16.95 28.86 7.12
N TRP A 263 -18.08 28.20 6.83
CA TRP A 263 -18.63 27.10 7.62
C TRP A 263 -18.61 25.79 6.83
N ILE A 264 -17.55 24.98 6.97
CA ILE A 264 -17.44 23.64 6.37
C ILE A 264 -17.84 22.60 7.43
N PHE A 265 -18.73 21.66 7.10
CA PHE A 265 -19.20 20.65 8.06
C PHE A 265 -18.98 19.25 7.49
N PHE A 266 -18.15 18.43 8.13
CA PHE A 266 -17.98 17.01 7.82
C PHE A 266 -19.11 16.19 8.44
N ARG A 267 -19.60 15.18 7.73
CA ARG A 267 -20.45 14.12 8.29
C ARG A 267 -20.01 12.80 7.69
N THR A 268 -19.38 11.94 8.49
CA THR A 268 -19.16 10.54 8.12
C THR A 268 -20.45 9.77 8.38
N ALA A 269 -20.92 9.01 7.38
CA ALA A 269 -21.94 7.98 7.60
C ALA A 269 -21.23 6.62 7.61
N VAL A 270 -21.59 5.78 8.58
CA VAL A 270 -21.09 4.41 8.72
C VAL A 270 -21.81 3.54 7.68
N ALA A 271 -21.28 3.48 6.47
CA ALA A 271 -21.50 2.42 5.49
C ALA A 271 -20.40 2.50 4.42
N ASP A 272 -20.19 1.43 3.66
CA ASP A 272 -19.11 1.13 2.70
C ASP A 272 -18.79 2.17 1.60
N GLU A 273 -19.32 3.39 1.69
CA GLU A 273 -19.00 4.56 0.88
C GLU A 273 -18.64 5.74 1.83
N MET A 274 -17.39 6.22 1.79
CA MET A 274 -17.02 7.45 2.50
C MET A 274 -17.48 8.66 1.70
N ALA A 275 -18.44 9.40 2.26
CA ALA A 275 -18.94 10.65 1.69
C ALA A 275 -18.41 11.86 2.48
N VAL A 276 -17.58 12.71 1.86
CA VAL A 276 -17.20 14.00 2.46
C VAL A 276 -18.20 15.07 2.02
N GLN A 277 -18.95 15.61 2.99
CA GLN A 277 -19.89 16.70 2.73
C GLN A 277 -19.22 18.05 2.98
N LEU A 278 -19.27 18.97 2.01
CA LEU A 278 -18.82 20.35 2.19
C LEU A 278 -20.01 21.31 2.04
N ASN A 279 -20.26 22.15 3.04
CA ASN A 279 -21.28 23.20 2.96
C ASN A 279 -20.64 24.49 2.47
N LEU A 280 -21.19 25.05 1.38
CA LEU A 280 -20.64 26.26 0.76
C LEU A 280 -21.56 27.46 1.01
N SER A 281 -20.99 28.58 1.45
CA SER A 281 -21.57 29.90 1.21
C SER A 281 -21.34 30.28 -0.26
N ALA A 282 -22.26 31.04 -0.85
CA ALA A 282 -22.21 31.38 -2.27
C ALA A 282 -20.93 32.15 -2.64
N GLY A 283 -20.21 31.73 -3.69
CA GLY A 283 -19.24 32.61 -4.36
C GLY A 283 -17.89 32.05 -4.85
N ARG A 284 -17.54 30.76 -4.69
CA ARG A 284 -16.25 30.22 -5.16
C ARG A 284 -16.43 29.13 -6.22
N SER A 285 -15.99 29.40 -7.45
CA SER A 285 -16.04 28.49 -8.60
C SER A 285 -14.83 27.56 -8.75
N ASP A 286 -13.74 27.86 -8.02
CA ASP A 286 -12.42 27.22 -8.06
C ASP A 286 -12.26 26.07 -7.04
N LEU A 287 -13.22 25.87 -6.14
CA LEU A 287 -13.07 24.90 -5.04
C LEU A 287 -12.91 23.45 -5.53
N GLU A 288 -13.57 23.08 -6.62
CA GLU A 288 -13.39 21.77 -7.24
C GLU A 288 -11.93 21.58 -7.71
N GLN A 289 -11.30 22.63 -8.22
CA GLN A 289 -9.89 22.61 -8.59
C GLN A 289 -9.00 22.47 -7.34
N VAL A 290 -9.27 23.23 -6.27
CA VAL A 290 -8.50 23.14 -5.01
C VAL A 290 -8.58 21.73 -4.40
N ILE A 291 -9.75 21.08 -4.43
CA ILE A 291 -9.91 19.71 -3.90
C ILE A 291 -9.18 18.71 -4.79
N ARG A 292 -9.22 18.89 -6.10
CA ARG A 292 -8.48 18.05 -7.04
C ARG A 292 -6.96 18.22 -6.88
N GLU A 293 -6.49 19.46 -6.69
CA GLU A 293 -5.08 19.76 -6.43
C GLU A 293 -4.64 19.16 -5.08
N ALA A 294 -5.43 19.32 -4.03
CA ALA A 294 -5.14 18.71 -2.73
C ALA A 294 -5.18 17.17 -2.79
N ALA A 295 -6.10 16.58 -3.57
CA ALA A 295 -6.13 15.15 -3.83
C ALA A 295 -4.86 14.70 -4.57
N LEU A 296 -4.45 15.40 -5.62
CA LEU A 296 -3.22 15.12 -6.37
C LEU A 296 -1.95 15.31 -5.52
N GLU A 297 -1.88 16.35 -4.68
CA GLU A 297 -0.78 16.57 -3.74
C GLU A 297 -0.71 15.46 -2.67
N ALA A 298 -1.87 14.92 -2.30
CA ALA A 298 -1.98 13.74 -1.45
C ALA A 298 -1.87 12.42 -2.25
N GLY A 299 -1.50 12.50 -3.54
CA GLY A 299 -1.36 11.41 -4.52
C GLY A 299 -2.63 10.61 -4.82
N TYR A 300 -3.81 11.07 -4.42
CA TYR A 300 -5.06 10.41 -4.73
C TYR A 300 -5.43 10.50 -6.23
N PRO A 301 -5.73 9.37 -6.89
CA PRO A 301 -6.03 9.35 -8.32
C PRO A 301 -7.41 9.95 -8.62
N LEU A 302 -7.44 11.01 -9.45
CA LEU A 302 -8.63 11.83 -9.70
C LEU A 302 -9.83 11.10 -10.31
N ASN A 303 -9.60 9.96 -10.97
CA ASN A 303 -10.64 9.10 -11.53
C ASN A 303 -11.49 8.39 -10.46
N HIS A 304 -10.98 8.28 -9.23
CA HIS A 304 -11.74 7.76 -8.08
C HIS A 304 -12.46 8.88 -7.31
N LEU A 305 -12.14 10.15 -7.58
CA LEU A 305 -12.78 11.31 -6.93
C LEU A 305 -14.12 11.66 -7.60
N ARG A 306 -15.26 11.31 -6.98
CA ARG A 306 -16.57 11.75 -7.47
C ARG A 306 -17.07 12.96 -6.70
N LEU A 307 -17.16 14.10 -7.38
CA LEU A 307 -17.70 15.33 -6.81
C LEU A 307 -19.16 15.53 -7.24
N LYS A 308 -20.11 15.33 -6.33
CA LYS A 308 -21.53 15.62 -6.56
C LYS A 308 -21.92 16.98 -5.99
N LYS A 309 -22.39 17.88 -6.86
CA LYS A 309 -22.96 19.19 -6.45
C LYS A 309 -24.46 19.05 -6.18
N ASN A 310 -24.84 19.07 -4.91
CA ASN A 310 -26.23 19.12 -4.46
C ASN A 310 -26.63 20.55 -4.09
N ARG A 311 -27.84 21.00 -4.47
CA ARG A 311 -28.41 22.26 -3.99
C ARG A 311 -29.41 21.96 -2.89
N ARG A 312 -29.09 22.31 -1.64
CA ARG A 312 -30.04 22.20 -0.53
C ARG A 312 -30.58 23.59 -0.17
N LYS A 313 -31.90 23.73 -0.19
CA LYS A 313 -32.59 24.90 0.37
C LYS A 313 -32.83 24.61 1.85
N THR A 314 -32.08 25.25 2.73
CA THR A 314 -32.35 25.21 4.18
C THR A 314 -32.98 26.52 4.61
N ARG A 315 -33.95 26.43 5.53
CA ARG A 315 -34.67 27.57 6.10
C ARG A 315 -34.05 27.87 7.46
N ASP A 316 -33.39 29.01 7.60
CA ASP A 316 -32.97 29.51 8.91
C ASP A 316 -34.16 30.16 9.64
N PRO A 317 -34.27 30.02 10.96
CA PRO A 317 -35.25 30.79 11.73
C PRO A 317 -34.77 32.24 11.82
N GLY A 318 -35.19 33.07 10.85
CA GLY A 318 -35.02 34.51 10.92
C GLY A 318 -34.82 35.25 9.60
N PHE A 319 -34.11 34.70 8.59
CA PHE A 319 -33.83 35.44 7.35
C PHE A 319 -33.67 34.55 6.10
N ARG A 320 -34.05 35.13 4.95
CA ARG A 320 -34.09 34.68 3.53
C ARG A 320 -33.50 33.29 3.17
N TRP A 321 -34.19 32.61 2.25
CA TRP A 321 -33.70 31.42 1.54
C TRP A 321 -32.28 31.61 1.01
N LYS A 322 -31.30 30.86 1.53
CA LYS A 322 -29.97 30.75 0.94
C LYS A 322 -29.88 29.45 0.15
N SER A 323 -29.51 29.52 -1.12
CA SER A 323 -29.11 28.34 -1.88
C SER A 323 -27.75 27.88 -1.37
N ARG A 324 -27.70 26.75 -0.65
CA ARG A 324 -26.42 26.14 -0.27
C ARG A 324 -26.02 25.15 -1.35
N GLN A 325 -24.81 25.30 -1.86
CA GLN A 325 -24.17 24.27 -2.68
C GLN A 325 -23.49 23.29 -1.71
N LEU A 326 -23.67 22.02 -1.99
CA LEU A 326 -23.22 20.91 -1.18
C LEU A 326 -22.37 20.05 -2.09
N LEU A 327 -21.09 19.92 -1.79
CA LEU A 327 -20.21 19.01 -2.50
C LEU A 327 -20.19 17.71 -1.71
N VAL A 328 -20.62 16.60 -2.32
CA VAL A 328 -20.41 15.26 -1.80
C VAL A 328 -19.25 14.68 -2.56
N VAL A 329 -18.20 14.32 -1.85
CA VAL A 329 -17.10 13.53 -2.41
C VAL A 329 -17.45 12.08 -2.15
N ASP A 330 -17.88 11.33 -3.17
CA ASP A 330 -17.99 9.87 -3.05
C ASP A 330 -16.62 9.28 -3.43
N LEU A 331 -16.08 8.46 -2.54
CA LEU A 331 -14.76 7.81 -2.68
C LEU A 331 -14.88 6.30 -2.93
#